data_AF-A0AA35J8F2-F1
#
_entry.id   AF-A0AA35J8F2-F1
#
_cell.length_a   1.000
_cell.length_b   1.000
_cell.length_c   1.000
_cell.angle_alpha   90.00
_cell.angle_beta   90.00
_cell.angle_gamma   90.00
#
_symmetry.space_group_name_H-M   'P 1'
#
loop_
_entity.id
_entity.type
_entity.pdbx_description
1 polymer ?
#
loop_
_entity_poly.entity_id
_entity_poly.type
_entity_poly.pdbx_seq_one_letter_code
_entity_poly.pdbx_strand_id
1 'polypeptide(L)'
;MVLEATVLIIDNSEYSRNGDFPRTRFEAQIDSVEFIFQAKRNSNPENTVGLISGAGANPRVLSTFTAEFGKILAGLHDTQVEGKLHLATALQIAQLTLKHRQNKVQHQRIVAFVCSPISDARDELVRLAKTLKKNNVAVDIINFGEIEHNTELLDEFVAAVNDPQEETSHLLTVVPGPRLLYENIASSPIILEEGSSGVGAFGGAGADSDANGTFMDFGVDPSMDPELAMALRLSMEEEQQRQERLRQQQQEDQPGQPEERQDK
;
A
#
# COMPACT_ATOMS: atom_id res chain seq x y z
N MET A 1 -14.55 6.37 5.68
CA MET A 1 -13.82 6.49 4.40
C MET A 1 -14.21 7.81 3.76
N VAL A 2 -13.24 8.55 3.23
CA VAL A 2 -13.40 9.94 2.79
C VAL A 2 -13.55 10.02 1.27
N LEU A 3 -14.41 10.91 0.79
CA LEU A 3 -14.62 11.13 -0.64
C LEU A 3 -13.42 11.89 -1.21
N GLU A 4 -12.77 11.36 -2.24
CA GLU A 4 -11.57 11.98 -2.83
C GLU A 4 -11.60 12.00 -4.37
N ALA A 5 -10.88 12.99 -4.91
CA ALA A 5 -10.57 13.14 -6.31
C ALA A 5 -9.07 12.96 -6.48
N THR A 6 -8.67 11.85 -7.10
CA THR A 6 -7.25 11.52 -7.31
C THR A 6 -6.84 11.85 -8.74
N VAL A 7 -5.79 12.62 -8.91
CA VAL A 7 -5.11 12.81 -10.21
C VAL A 7 -3.87 11.94 -10.24
N LEU A 8 -3.83 11.01 -11.18
CA LEU A 8 -2.65 10.18 -11.47
C LEU A 8 -1.81 10.85 -12.55
N ILE A 9 -0.54 11.09 -12.23
CA ILE A 9 0.46 11.56 -13.20
C ILE A 9 1.37 10.39 -13.55
N ILE A 10 1.34 9.99 -14.81
CA ILE A 10 2.22 8.96 -15.37
C ILE A 10 3.45 9.59 -16.02
N ASP A 11 4.62 9.02 -15.74
CA ASP A 11 5.90 9.36 -16.39
C ASP A 11 6.18 8.41 -17.56
N ASN A 12 6.05 8.94 -18.78
CA ASN A 12 6.35 8.25 -20.04
C ASN A 12 7.72 8.65 -20.63
N SER A 13 8.66 9.08 -19.80
CA SER A 13 10.01 9.45 -20.25
C SER A 13 10.78 8.27 -20.83
N GLU A 14 11.90 8.55 -21.48
CA GLU A 14 12.79 7.53 -22.07
C GLU A 14 13.24 6.46 -21.04
N TYR A 15 13.32 6.81 -19.76
CA TYR A 15 13.67 5.90 -18.65
C TYR A 15 12.59 4.84 -18.36
N SER A 16 11.34 5.07 -18.78
CA SER A 16 10.24 4.09 -18.65
C SER A 16 10.41 2.87 -19.56
N ARG A 17 11.34 2.92 -20.53
CA ARG A 17 11.68 1.77 -21.39
C ARG A 17 12.59 0.76 -20.72
N ASN A 18 13.16 1.10 -19.56
CA ASN A 18 14.08 0.22 -18.86
C ASN A 18 13.37 -1.05 -18.38
N GLY A 19 14.11 -2.15 -18.37
CA GLY A 19 13.64 -3.48 -17.94
C GLY A 19 14.12 -3.85 -16.54
N ASP A 20 14.21 -2.89 -15.63
CA ASP A 20 14.62 -3.10 -14.23
C ASP A 20 13.51 -3.79 -13.41
N PHE A 21 12.25 -3.64 -13.84
CA PHE A 21 11.11 -4.43 -13.38
C PHE A 21 10.78 -5.54 -14.39
N PRO A 22 10.28 -6.70 -13.94
CA PRO A 22 9.93 -7.79 -14.85
C PRO A 22 8.89 -7.34 -15.89
N ARG A 23 9.15 -7.71 -17.15
CA ARG A 23 8.60 -7.15 -18.41
C ARG A 23 9.23 -5.81 -18.82
N THR A 24 8.57 -4.69 -18.54
CA THR A 24 9.06 -3.34 -18.79
C THR A 24 8.56 -2.41 -17.69
N ARG A 25 9.31 -1.37 -17.36
CA ARG A 25 8.90 -0.40 -16.35
C ARG A 25 7.57 0.29 -16.71
N PHE A 26 7.34 0.57 -17.99
CA PHE A 26 6.06 1.10 -18.47
C PHE A 26 4.88 0.15 -18.23
N GLU A 27 5.02 -1.16 -18.49
CA GLU A 27 3.98 -2.13 -18.15
C GLU A 27 3.74 -2.20 -16.64
N ALA A 28 4.82 -2.19 -15.84
CA ALA A 28 4.69 -2.18 -14.38
C ALA A 28 4.02 -0.90 -13.85
N GLN A 29 4.17 0.25 -14.53
CA GLN A 29 3.42 1.47 -14.23
C GLN A 29 1.93 1.33 -14.56
N ILE A 30 1.57 0.70 -15.68
CA ILE A 30 0.17 0.43 -16.05
C ILE A 30 -0.51 -0.42 -14.97
N ASP A 31 0.15 -1.52 -14.56
CA ASP A 31 -0.35 -2.39 -13.50
C ASP A 31 -0.51 -1.63 -12.16
N SER A 32 0.42 -0.73 -11.87
CA SER A 32 0.37 0.11 -10.67
C SER A 32 -0.78 1.13 -10.71
N VAL A 33 -1.05 1.73 -11.87
CA VAL A 33 -2.19 2.63 -12.07
C VAL A 33 -3.51 1.87 -11.93
N GLU A 34 -3.60 0.67 -12.48
CA GLU A 34 -4.75 -0.21 -12.29
C GLU A 34 -4.99 -0.53 -10.82
N PHE A 35 -3.94 -0.93 -10.11
CA PHE A 35 -4.00 -1.25 -8.70
C PHE A 35 -4.49 -0.06 -7.85
N ILE A 36 -3.94 1.14 -8.07
CA ILE A 36 -4.37 2.36 -7.37
C ILE A 36 -5.84 2.67 -7.69
N PHE A 37 -6.24 2.58 -8.95
CA PHE A 37 -7.64 2.80 -9.33
C PHE A 37 -8.59 1.86 -8.59
N GLN A 38 -8.26 0.56 -8.54
CA GLN A 38 -9.06 -0.44 -7.85
C GLN A 38 -9.07 -0.19 -6.33
N ALA A 39 -7.93 0.09 -5.71
CA ALA A 39 -7.84 0.39 -4.28
C ALA A 39 -8.70 1.61 -3.90
N LYS A 40 -8.62 2.68 -4.70
CA LYS A 40 -9.37 3.92 -4.48
C LYS A 40 -10.87 3.72 -4.68
N ARG A 41 -11.27 2.91 -5.66
CA ARG A 41 -12.67 2.51 -5.88
C ARG A 41 -13.22 1.60 -4.78
N ASN A 42 -12.40 0.72 -4.23
CA ASN A 42 -12.77 -0.16 -3.13
C ASN A 42 -12.94 0.61 -1.81
N SER A 43 -12.14 1.67 -1.62
CA SER A 43 -12.31 2.61 -0.49
C SER A 43 -13.65 3.34 -0.57
N ASN A 44 -13.96 4.00 -1.70
CA ASN A 44 -15.30 4.51 -1.96
C ASN A 44 -15.69 4.35 -3.43
N PRO A 45 -16.91 3.87 -3.74
CA PRO A 45 -17.36 3.72 -5.12
C PRO A 45 -17.58 5.06 -5.84
N GLU A 46 -17.71 6.16 -5.09
CA GLU A 46 -17.87 7.52 -5.63
C GLU A 46 -16.53 8.25 -5.82
N ASN A 47 -15.40 7.60 -5.51
CA ASN A 47 -14.09 8.17 -5.80
C ASN A 47 -13.89 8.28 -7.30
N THR A 48 -13.27 9.39 -7.72
CA THR A 48 -13.01 9.66 -9.13
C THR A 48 -11.52 9.80 -9.37
N VAL A 49 -11.06 9.22 -10.48
CA VAL A 49 -9.65 9.22 -10.86
C VAL A 49 -9.49 9.91 -12.21
N GLY A 50 -8.52 10.81 -12.32
CA GLY A 50 -8.09 11.43 -13.57
C GLY A 50 -6.69 10.96 -13.95
N LEU A 51 -6.36 11.00 -15.24
CA LEU A 51 -5.07 10.56 -15.76
C LEU A 51 -4.40 11.67 -16.60
N ILE A 52 -3.15 11.98 -16.24
CA ILE A 52 -2.32 12.97 -16.92
C ILE A 52 -0.99 12.33 -17.31
N SER A 53 -0.57 12.49 -18.56
CA SER A 53 0.79 12.18 -19.00
C SER A 53 1.71 13.35 -18.71
N GLY A 54 2.70 13.16 -17.84
CA GLY A 54 3.68 14.17 -17.46
C GLY A 54 4.90 14.26 -18.37
N ALA A 55 5.14 13.24 -19.19
CA ALA A 55 6.30 13.20 -20.08
C ALA A 55 6.02 13.74 -21.48
N GLY A 56 7.06 14.32 -22.09
CA GLY A 56 7.03 14.97 -23.39
C GLY A 56 7.23 16.48 -23.27
N ALA A 57 7.08 17.21 -24.39
CA ALA A 57 7.28 18.66 -24.39
C ALA A 57 6.24 19.43 -23.57
N ASN A 58 5.02 18.91 -23.48
CA ASN A 58 3.93 19.48 -22.68
C ASN A 58 3.11 18.35 -22.06
N PRO A 59 2.77 18.41 -20.76
CA PRO A 59 1.89 17.42 -20.15
C PRO A 59 0.50 17.45 -20.81
N ARG A 60 -0.09 16.27 -20.98
CA ARG A 60 -1.40 16.12 -21.62
C ARG A 60 -2.38 15.44 -20.68
N VAL A 61 -3.59 15.98 -20.61
CA VAL A 61 -4.70 15.34 -19.91
C VAL A 61 -5.28 14.27 -20.82
N LEU A 62 -5.12 13.00 -20.44
CA LEU A 62 -5.62 11.86 -21.21
C LEU A 62 -7.07 11.57 -20.84
N SER A 63 -7.37 11.62 -19.54
CA SER A 63 -8.70 11.35 -19.02
C SER A 63 -9.03 12.34 -17.92
N THR A 64 -10.23 12.90 -17.99
CA THR A 64 -10.82 13.67 -16.89
C THR A 64 -11.32 12.74 -15.79
N PHE A 65 -11.77 13.30 -14.66
CA PHE A 65 -12.29 12.50 -13.55
C PHE A 65 -13.39 11.54 -14.00
N THR A 66 -13.11 10.25 -13.84
CA THR A 66 -14.02 9.17 -14.22
C THR A 66 -14.00 8.05 -13.18
N ALA A 67 -15.13 7.35 -13.09
CA ALA A 67 -15.28 6.11 -12.32
C ALA A 67 -15.13 4.86 -13.22
N GLU A 68 -14.88 5.03 -14.52
CA GLU A 68 -14.76 3.96 -15.48
C GLU A 68 -13.29 3.69 -15.82
N PHE A 69 -12.81 2.49 -15.51
CA PHE A 69 -11.44 2.10 -15.78
C PHE A 69 -11.09 2.07 -17.28
N GLY A 70 -12.06 1.72 -18.14
CA GLY A 70 -11.83 1.59 -19.59
C GLY A 70 -11.31 2.86 -20.25
N LYS A 71 -11.72 4.05 -19.77
CA LYS A 71 -11.22 5.34 -20.29
C LYS A 71 -9.78 5.62 -19.85
N ILE A 72 -9.39 5.15 -18.67
CA ILE A 72 -8.02 5.28 -18.16
C ILE A 72 -7.10 4.34 -18.94
N LEU A 73 -7.49 3.08 -19.11
CA LEU A 73 -6.74 2.09 -19.90
C LEU A 73 -6.55 2.52 -21.36
N ALA A 74 -7.60 3.00 -22.02
CA ALA A 74 -7.49 3.49 -23.39
C ALA A 74 -6.46 4.64 -23.48
N GLY A 75 -6.51 5.58 -22.52
CA GLY A 75 -5.53 6.67 -22.43
C GLY A 75 -4.10 6.19 -22.20
N LEU A 76 -3.89 5.14 -21.40
CA LEU A 76 -2.58 4.54 -21.17
C LEU A 76 -2.03 3.85 -22.42
N HIS A 77 -2.85 3.09 -23.14
CA HIS A 77 -2.43 2.42 -24.38
C HIS A 77 -2.12 3.39 -25.52
N ASP A 78 -2.79 4.54 -25.55
CA ASP A 78 -2.52 5.60 -26.52
C ASP A 78 -1.21 6.35 -26.22
N THR A 79 -0.65 6.20 -25.02
CA THR A 79 0.60 6.87 -24.66
C THR A 79 1.82 6.21 -25.30
N GLN A 80 2.69 7.05 -25.85
CA GLN A 80 3.99 6.66 -26.37
C GLN A 80 5.06 7.03 -25.36
N VAL A 81 6.05 6.15 -25.21
CA VAL A 81 7.19 6.39 -24.33
C VAL A 81 8.20 7.24 -25.08
N GLU A 82 8.21 8.54 -24.80
CA GLU A 82 9.10 9.51 -25.42
C GLU A 82 9.34 10.74 -24.52
N GLY A 83 10.48 11.39 -24.74
CA GLY A 83 10.78 12.69 -24.14
C GLY A 83 11.24 12.62 -22.68
N LYS A 84 11.05 13.75 -21.99
CA LYS A 84 11.52 13.99 -20.62
C LYS A 84 10.34 14.34 -19.72
N LEU A 85 10.47 14.04 -18.43
CA LEU A 85 9.50 14.45 -17.42
C LEU A 85 9.73 15.91 -17.02
N HIS A 86 8.67 16.71 -17.06
CA HIS A 86 8.62 18.04 -16.48
C HIS A 86 7.61 18.02 -15.34
N LEU A 87 8.09 17.88 -14.11
CA LEU A 87 7.27 17.68 -12.93
C LEU A 87 6.56 18.99 -12.53
N ALA A 88 7.24 20.13 -12.66
CA ALA A 88 6.67 21.44 -12.34
C ALA A 88 5.40 21.75 -13.16
N THR A 89 5.45 21.51 -14.48
CA THR A 89 4.29 21.76 -15.36
C THR A 89 3.19 20.72 -15.16
N ALA A 90 3.55 19.46 -14.91
CA ALA A 90 2.58 18.40 -14.65
C ALA A 90 1.78 18.67 -13.37
N LEU A 91 2.44 19.12 -12.29
CA LEU A 91 1.77 19.51 -11.05
C LEU A 91 0.85 20.72 -11.22
N GLN A 92 1.26 21.74 -11.99
CA GLN A 92 0.40 22.89 -12.30
C GLN A 92 -0.87 22.47 -13.03
N ILE A 93 -0.73 21.60 -14.04
CA ILE A 93 -1.88 21.09 -14.80
C ILE A 93 -2.75 20.20 -13.92
N ALA A 94 -2.17 19.36 -13.06
CA ALA A 94 -2.92 18.56 -12.09
C ALA A 94 -3.77 19.44 -11.15
N GLN A 95 -3.21 20.54 -10.65
CA GLN A 95 -3.94 21.51 -9.84
C GLN A 95 -5.12 22.14 -10.60
N LEU A 96 -4.96 22.45 -11.89
CA LEU A 96 -6.05 22.95 -12.72
C LEU A 96 -7.12 21.88 -12.96
N THR A 97 -6.71 20.64 -13.21
CA THR A 97 -7.61 19.50 -13.38
C THR A 97 -8.48 19.30 -12.14
N LEU A 98 -7.89 19.35 -10.93
CA LEU A 98 -8.60 19.23 -9.66
C LEU A 98 -9.72 20.26 -9.47
N LYS A 99 -9.66 21.43 -10.13
CA LYS A 99 -10.75 22.43 -10.08
C LYS A 99 -11.98 22.03 -10.89
N HIS A 100 -11.83 21.13 -11.87
CA HIS A 100 -12.92 20.63 -12.73
C HIS A 100 -13.62 19.38 -12.18
N ARG A 101 -13.47 19.09 -10.89
CA ARG A 101 -14.20 18.01 -10.22
C ARG A 101 -15.70 18.29 -10.13
N GLN A 102 -16.50 17.24 -10.25
CA GLN A 102 -17.96 17.33 -10.15
C GLN A 102 -18.39 17.67 -8.71
N ASN A 103 -17.79 16.98 -7.72
CA ASN A 103 -18.07 17.18 -6.31
C ASN A 103 -16.95 18.00 -5.65
N LYS A 104 -17.24 19.24 -5.25
CA LYS A 104 -16.25 20.13 -4.63
C LYS A 104 -15.84 19.75 -3.22
N VAL A 105 -16.65 18.92 -2.55
CA VAL A 105 -16.44 18.38 -1.21
C VAL A 105 -15.34 17.31 -1.18
N GLN A 106 -15.02 16.71 -2.34
CA GLN A 106 -13.94 15.72 -2.43
C GLN A 106 -12.60 16.30 -1.98
N HIS A 107 -11.87 15.54 -1.18
CA HIS A 107 -10.47 15.79 -0.89
C HIS A 107 -9.64 15.70 -2.17
N GLN A 108 -8.68 16.60 -2.31
CA GLN A 108 -7.86 16.70 -3.52
C GLN A 108 -6.58 15.92 -3.28
N ARG A 109 -6.34 14.90 -4.11
CA ARG A 109 -5.14 14.07 -4.04
C ARG A 109 -4.45 14.02 -5.39
N ILE A 110 -3.13 14.13 -5.38
CA ILE A 110 -2.28 13.95 -6.56
C ILE A 110 -1.34 12.79 -6.24
N VAL A 111 -1.28 11.81 -7.13
CA VAL A 111 -0.30 10.73 -7.06
C VAL A 111 0.56 10.82 -8.32
N ALA A 112 1.85 11.09 -8.13
CA ALA A 112 2.80 11.27 -9.21
C ALA A 112 3.79 10.11 -9.26
N PHE A 113 3.85 9.44 -10.40
CA PHE A 113 4.90 8.48 -10.71
C PHE A 113 6.11 9.22 -11.27
N VAL A 114 7.28 9.01 -10.69
CA VAL A 114 8.54 9.62 -11.12
C VAL A 114 9.56 8.52 -11.37
N CYS A 115 10.01 8.39 -12.61
CA CYS A 115 10.93 7.35 -13.00
C CYS A 115 12.24 7.86 -13.63
N SER A 116 12.29 9.16 -13.90
CA SER A 116 13.41 9.85 -14.54
C SER A 116 13.99 10.93 -13.63
N PRO A 117 15.26 11.32 -13.85
CA PRO A 117 15.87 12.41 -13.11
C PRO A 117 15.18 13.73 -13.45
N ILE A 118 14.76 14.45 -12.42
CA ILE A 118 14.12 15.76 -12.58
C ILE A 118 15.17 16.83 -12.88
N SER A 119 14.97 17.58 -13.96
CA SER A 119 15.82 18.71 -14.34
C SER A 119 15.23 20.07 -13.93
N ASP A 120 14.16 20.06 -13.14
CA ASP A 120 13.39 21.25 -12.79
C ASP A 120 14.10 22.10 -11.72
N ALA A 121 13.87 23.42 -11.76
CA ALA A 121 14.48 24.35 -10.83
C ALA A 121 13.86 24.22 -9.42
N ARG A 122 14.70 24.13 -8.40
CA ARG A 122 14.29 24.06 -6.97
C ARG A 122 13.34 25.20 -6.58
N ASP A 123 13.61 26.41 -7.07
CA ASP A 123 12.79 27.59 -6.77
C ASP A 123 11.35 27.46 -7.26
N GLU A 124 11.14 26.79 -8.41
CA GLU A 124 9.81 26.57 -8.95
C GLU A 124 9.04 25.54 -8.14
N LEU A 125 9.70 24.44 -7.77
CA LEU A 125 9.13 23.40 -6.91
C LEU A 125 8.69 23.96 -5.55
N VAL A 126 9.50 24.80 -4.92
CA VAL A 126 9.15 25.44 -3.64
C VAL A 126 7.96 26.39 -3.78
N ARG A 127 7.86 27.14 -4.89
CA ARG A 127 6.70 28.00 -5.16
C ARG A 127 5.43 27.17 -5.38
N LEU A 128 5.55 26.02 -6.05
CA LEU A 128 4.45 25.09 -6.26
C LEU A 128 4.00 24.43 -4.96
N ALA A 129 4.92 23.97 -4.11
CA ALA A 129 4.61 23.40 -2.80
C ALA A 129 3.78 24.37 -1.95
N LYS A 130 4.19 25.65 -1.87
CA LYS A 130 3.42 26.70 -1.17
C LYS A 130 2.03 26.93 -1.78
N THR A 131 1.89 26.76 -3.08
CA THR A 131 0.62 26.93 -3.78
C THR A 131 -0.31 25.73 -3.52
N LEU A 132 0.22 24.52 -3.49
CA LEU A 132 -0.52 23.29 -3.19
C LEU A 132 -1.01 23.30 -1.74
N LYS A 133 -0.14 23.72 -0.81
CA LYS A 133 -0.46 23.92 0.61
C LYS A 133 -1.64 24.86 0.83
N LYS A 134 -1.68 26.01 0.13
CA LYS A 134 -2.81 26.95 0.20
C LYS A 134 -4.15 26.36 -0.28
N ASN A 135 -4.10 25.34 -1.14
CA ASN A 135 -5.30 24.71 -1.70
C ASN A 135 -5.69 23.41 -0.97
N ASN A 136 -4.98 23.06 0.11
CA ASN A 136 -5.06 21.79 0.82
C ASN A 136 -5.11 20.58 -0.12
N VAL A 137 -4.02 20.39 -0.89
CA VAL A 137 -3.88 19.28 -1.84
C VAL A 137 -2.87 18.28 -1.28
N ALA A 138 -3.32 17.04 -1.10
CA ALA A 138 -2.49 15.89 -0.76
C ALA A 138 -1.62 15.50 -1.97
N VAL A 139 -0.32 15.32 -1.79
CA VAL A 139 0.59 14.92 -2.88
C VAL A 139 1.42 13.72 -2.46
N ASP A 140 1.20 12.60 -3.14
CA ASP A 140 2.03 11.42 -3.00
C ASP A 140 2.96 11.28 -4.20
N ILE A 141 4.24 11.05 -3.94
CA ILE A 141 5.25 10.88 -4.97
C ILE A 141 5.79 9.46 -4.87
N ILE A 142 5.64 8.71 -5.95
CA ILE A 142 6.18 7.36 -6.10
C ILE A 142 7.44 7.50 -6.94
N ASN A 143 8.59 7.53 -6.27
CA ASN A 143 9.90 7.56 -6.91
C ASN A 143 10.41 6.12 -7.10
N PHE A 144 10.69 5.73 -8.33
CA PHE A 144 11.22 4.41 -8.65
C PHE A 144 12.32 4.49 -9.71
N GLY A 145 13.37 3.72 -9.52
CA GLY A 145 14.55 3.78 -10.38
C GLY A 145 15.64 4.66 -9.80
N GLU A 146 15.66 5.94 -10.17
CA GLU A 146 16.74 6.84 -9.79
C GLU A 146 16.47 7.50 -8.43
N ILE A 147 16.81 6.76 -7.38
CA ILE A 147 16.64 7.22 -6.00
C ILE A 147 17.75 8.18 -5.54
N GLU A 148 18.97 8.05 -6.04
CA GLU A 148 20.13 8.80 -5.48
C GLU A 148 20.09 10.30 -5.81
N HIS A 149 19.77 10.68 -7.05
CA HIS A 149 19.76 12.09 -7.44
C HIS A 149 18.42 12.81 -7.17
N ASN A 150 17.34 12.05 -7.06
CA ASN A 150 15.98 12.61 -7.06
C ASN A 150 15.41 12.78 -5.64
N THR A 151 15.83 11.94 -4.70
CA THR A 151 15.25 11.92 -3.34
C THR A 151 15.43 13.24 -2.60
N GLU A 152 16.60 13.88 -2.66
CA GLU A 152 16.83 15.15 -1.96
C GLU A 152 15.85 16.25 -2.40
N LEU A 153 15.62 16.38 -3.70
CA LEU A 153 14.73 17.39 -4.27
C LEU A 153 13.26 17.14 -3.93
N LEU A 154 12.85 15.86 -3.98
CA LEU A 154 11.49 15.45 -3.68
C LEU A 154 11.21 15.51 -2.18
N ASP A 155 12.20 15.22 -1.34
CA ASP A 155 12.09 15.30 0.12
C ASP A 155 11.94 16.76 0.57
N GLU A 156 12.75 17.68 0.02
CA GLU A 156 12.57 19.13 0.23
C GLU A 156 11.17 19.61 -0.20
N PHE A 157 10.66 19.09 -1.32
CA PHE A 157 9.32 19.41 -1.81
C PHE A 157 8.22 18.87 -0.90
N VAL A 158 8.32 17.61 -0.46
CA VAL A 158 7.35 16.96 0.42
C VAL A 158 7.36 17.63 1.80
N ALA A 159 8.52 17.98 2.35
CA ALA A 159 8.63 18.75 3.58
C ALA A 159 7.98 20.14 3.47
N ALA A 160 8.03 20.77 2.30
CA ALA A 160 7.43 22.08 2.07
C ALA A 160 5.89 22.03 1.91
N VAL A 161 5.34 20.94 1.37
CA VAL A 161 3.89 20.75 1.22
C VAL A 161 3.24 20.21 2.49
N ASN A 162 3.94 19.38 3.27
CA ASN A 162 3.36 18.73 4.43
C ASN A 162 2.95 19.75 5.51
N ASP A 163 1.85 19.44 6.20
CA ASP A 163 1.36 20.19 7.33
C ASP A 163 1.39 19.31 8.58
N PRO A 164 1.89 19.80 9.73
CA PRO A 164 2.07 18.97 10.92
C PRO A 164 0.76 18.49 11.58
N GLN A 165 -0.40 18.85 11.03
CA GLN A 165 -1.73 18.47 11.55
C GLN A 165 -2.46 17.46 10.66
N GLU A 166 -2.10 17.36 9.39
CA GLU A 166 -2.66 16.41 8.43
C GLU A 166 -1.46 15.83 7.66
N GLU A 167 -0.97 14.65 8.07
CA GLU A 167 0.03 13.89 7.30
C GLU A 167 -0.64 13.47 5.98
N THR A 168 -0.51 14.34 4.98
CA THR A 168 -1.32 14.33 3.75
C THR A 168 -0.48 13.98 2.53
N SER A 169 0.84 14.04 2.64
CA SER A 169 1.77 13.91 1.52
C SER A 169 2.91 12.96 1.86
N HIS A 170 3.07 11.92 1.05
CA HIS A 170 4.05 10.87 1.29
C HIS A 170 5.04 10.74 0.12
N LEU A 171 6.32 10.60 0.47
CA LEU A 171 7.36 10.20 -0.47
C LEU A 171 7.57 8.69 -0.35
N LEU A 172 7.27 7.95 -1.40
CA LEU A 172 7.62 6.54 -1.51
C LEU A 172 8.83 6.37 -2.41
N THR A 173 9.92 5.87 -1.84
CA THR A 173 11.09 5.46 -2.60
C THR A 173 11.07 3.95 -2.81
N VAL A 174 10.85 3.53 -4.04
CA VAL A 174 10.87 2.12 -4.42
C VAL A 174 12.28 1.75 -4.86
N VAL A 175 12.88 0.82 -4.11
CA VAL A 175 14.19 0.26 -4.45
C VAL A 175 14.05 -0.63 -5.69
N PRO A 176 14.88 -0.44 -6.73
CA PRO A 176 14.87 -1.31 -7.90
C PRO A 176 15.28 -2.72 -7.49
N GLY A 177 14.43 -3.70 -7.75
CA GLY A 177 14.63 -5.09 -7.38
C GLY A 177 13.65 -6.01 -8.08
N PRO A 178 13.71 -7.34 -7.86
CA PRO A 178 12.85 -8.31 -8.54
C PRO A 178 11.38 -8.27 -8.10
N ARG A 179 11.02 -7.37 -7.17
CA ARG A 179 9.66 -7.20 -6.66
C ARG A 179 8.87 -6.30 -7.60
N LEU A 180 7.56 -6.53 -7.68
CA LEU A 180 6.68 -5.80 -8.56
C LEU A 180 6.37 -4.41 -7.98
N LEU A 181 6.22 -3.39 -8.85
CA LEU A 181 5.94 -2.02 -8.41
C LEU A 181 4.66 -1.92 -7.59
N TYR A 182 3.60 -2.61 -8.03
CA TYR A 182 2.31 -2.59 -7.36
C TYR A 182 2.35 -3.21 -5.95
N GLU A 183 3.22 -4.18 -5.68
CA GLU A 183 3.38 -4.76 -4.33
C GLU A 183 3.98 -3.76 -3.35
N ASN A 184 4.97 -2.98 -3.81
CA ASN A 184 5.56 -1.92 -2.99
C ASN A 184 4.52 -0.84 -2.70
N ILE A 185 3.69 -0.47 -3.68
CA ILE A 185 2.60 0.49 -3.48
C ILE A 185 1.53 -0.08 -2.53
N ALA A 186 1.24 -1.38 -2.61
CA ALA A 186 0.28 -2.05 -1.73
C ALA A 186 0.73 -2.07 -0.27
N SER A 187 2.03 -2.23 -0.03
CA SER A 187 2.59 -2.18 1.33
C SER A 187 2.77 -0.75 1.88
N SER A 188 2.48 0.26 1.08
CA SER A 188 2.78 1.65 1.40
C SER A 188 1.58 2.47 1.88
N PRO A 189 1.81 3.57 2.64
CA PRO A 189 0.76 4.42 3.19
C PRO A 189 -0.20 5.04 2.15
N ILE A 190 0.17 5.09 0.86
CA ILE A 190 -0.70 5.59 -0.22
C ILE A 190 -2.08 4.92 -0.23
N ILE A 191 -2.14 3.63 0.10
CA ILE A 191 -3.41 2.89 0.22
C ILE A 191 -3.81 2.62 1.67
N LEU A 192 -2.85 2.50 2.60
CA LEU A 192 -3.15 2.15 4.00
C LEU A 192 -3.76 3.31 4.80
N GLU A 193 -3.40 4.55 4.50
CA GLU A 193 -3.88 5.72 5.26
C GLU A 193 -5.36 6.03 5.09
N GLU A 194 -6.02 5.46 4.07
CA GLU A 194 -7.45 5.70 3.86
C GLU A 194 -8.38 4.71 4.54
N GLY A 195 -7.86 3.67 5.19
CA GLY A 195 -8.76 2.64 5.74
C GLY A 195 -8.15 1.58 6.63
N SER A 196 -6.83 1.56 6.86
CA SER A 196 -6.21 0.56 7.74
C SER A 196 -5.67 1.16 9.03
N SER A 197 -6.57 1.70 9.83
CA SER A 197 -6.46 1.59 11.29
C SER A 197 -7.18 0.31 11.73
N GLY A 198 -6.78 -0.84 11.18
CA GLY A 198 -7.48 -2.11 11.46
C GLY A 198 -6.77 -3.39 11.04
N VAL A 199 -5.83 -3.38 10.08
CA VAL A 199 -5.19 -4.63 9.64
C VAL A 199 -3.75 -4.35 9.19
N GLY A 200 -2.76 -4.69 10.02
CA GLY A 200 -1.36 -4.56 9.59
C GLY A 200 -0.25 -4.62 10.64
N ALA A 201 -0.55 -4.74 11.95
CA ALA A 201 0.48 -5.03 12.95
C ALA A 201 0.76 -6.55 13.00
N PHE A 202 1.37 -7.10 11.96
CA PHE A 202 1.90 -8.46 11.94
C PHE A 202 3.39 -8.40 11.59
N GLY A 203 4.24 -8.36 12.63
CA GLY A 203 5.68 -8.48 12.47
C GLY A 203 6.47 -7.92 13.65
N GLY A 204 6.73 -8.76 14.66
CA GLY A 204 7.80 -8.51 15.64
C GLY A 204 7.39 -8.56 17.11
N ALA A 205 6.94 -9.73 17.57
CA ALA A 205 6.96 -10.07 18.98
C ALA A 205 8.41 -10.25 19.45
N GLY A 206 8.75 -9.73 20.63
CA GLY A 206 10.06 -9.97 21.22
C GLY A 206 10.36 -9.24 22.52
N ALA A 207 9.42 -9.16 23.46
CA ALA A 207 9.78 -8.94 24.87
C ALA A 207 8.62 -9.30 25.82
N ASP A 208 8.87 -10.37 26.55
CA ASP A 208 8.54 -10.55 27.96
C ASP A 208 7.20 -11.20 28.37
N SER A 209 7.42 -12.22 29.21
CA SER A 209 6.60 -12.72 30.31
C SER A 209 5.15 -13.18 30.07
N ASP A 210 4.98 -14.46 30.39
CA ASP A 210 4.00 -14.98 31.36
C ASP A 210 2.85 -15.83 30.80
N ALA A 211 2.96 -17.13 31.05
CA ALA A 211 1.94 -18.14 31.37
C ALA A 211 0.55 -18.14 30.69
N ASN A 212 0.35 -17.47 29.55
CA ASN A 212 -0.91 -17.48 28.78
C ASN A 212 -0.70 -17.82 27.29
N GLY A 213 0.51 -18.30 26.94
CA GLY A 213 1.05 -18.33 25.59
C GLY A 213 0.55 -19.41 24.64
N THR A 214 -0.35 -20.31 25.05
CA THR A 214 -0.85 -21.36 24.13
C THR A 214 -2.06 -20.92 23.31
N PHE A 215 -2.77 -19.85 23.71
CA PHE A 215 -3.94 -19.37 22.96
C PHE A 215 -3.57 -18.39 21.84
N MET A 216 -2.47 -17.64 22.01
CA MET A 216 -2.01 -16.63 21.03
C MET A 216 -1.23 -17.22 19.84
N ASP A 217 -0.75 -18.46 19.92
CA ASP A 217 0.00 -19.10 18.82
C ASP A 217 -0.91 -19.53 17.65
N PHE A 218 -2.23 -19.67 17.86
CA PHE A 218 -3.18 -19.97 16.79
C PHE A 218 -3.78 -18.72 16.12
N GLY A 219 -3.35 -17.52 16.52
CA GLY A 219 -3.84 -16.26 15.93
C GLY A 219 -5.32 -15.94 16.17
N VAL A 220 -5.96 -16.60 17.15
CA VAL A 220 -7.38 -16.40 17.46
C VAL A 220 -7.51 -15.42 18.61
N ASP A 221 -7.87 -14.17 18.30
CA ASP A 221 -8.23 -13.16 19.29
C ASP A 221 -9.59 -13.52 19.92
N PRO A 222 -9.65 -13.81 21.24
CA PRO A 222 -10.89 -14.17 21.93
C PRO A 222 -11.96 -13.08 21.93
N SER A 223 -11.62 -11.85 21.59
CA SER A 223 -12.56 -10.72 21.54
C SER A 223 -13.27 -10.57 20.20
N MET A 224 -12.67 -11.08 19.12
CA MET A 224 -13.20 -10.93 17.76
C MET A 224 -14.13 -12.08 17.36
N ASP A 225 -13.93 -13.30 17.88
CA ASP A 225 -14.77 -14.45 17.51
C ASP A 225 -15.02 -15.44 18.68
N PRO A 226 -16.02 -15.17 19.55
CA PRO A 226 -16.25 -15.90 20.79
C PRO A 226 -16.72 -17.35 20.59
N GLU A 227 -17.36 -17.66 19.45
CA GLU A 227 -17.78 -19.04 19.13
C GLU A 227 -16.58 -19.93 18.79
N LEU A 228 -15.58 -19.41 18.08
CA LEU A 228 -14.38 -20.16 17.72
C LEU A 228 -13.48 -20.40 18.94
N ALA A 229 -13.37 -19.40 19.82
CA ALA A 229 -12.66 -19.56 21.09
C ALA A 229 -13.31 -20.64 21.99
N MET A 230 -14.64 -20.70 22.00
CA MET A 230 -15.38 -21.75 22.72
C MET A 230 -15.16 -23.13 22.09
N ALA A 231 -15.15 -23.22 20.76
CA ALA A 231 -14.90 -24.47 20.04
C ALA A 231 -13.50 -25.04 20.28
N LEU A 232 -12.46 -24.20 20.24
CA LEU A 232 -11.08 -24.63 20.53
C LEU A 232 -10.92 -25.08 21.98
N ARG A 233 -11.57 -24.40 22.93
CA ARG A 233 -11.59 -24.81 24.33
C ARG A 233 -12.27 -26.18 24.50
N LEU A 234 -13.41 -26.39 23.83
CA LEU A 234 -14.13 -27.67 23.86
C LEU A 234 -13.29 -28.81 23.25
N SER A 235 -12.60 -28.56 22.13
CA SER A 235 -11.72 -29.56 21.50
C SER A 235 -10.49 -29.89 22.34
N MET A 236 -9.86 -28.92 23.03
CA MET A 236 -8.76 -29.22 23.96
C MET A 236 -9.22 -30.06 25.14
N GLU A 237 -10.39 -29.76 25.70
CA GLU A 237 -10.96 -30.51 26.83
C GLU A 237 -11.30 -31.96 26.42
N GLU A 238 -11.83 -32.15 25.21
CA GLU A 238 -12.13 -33.47 24.66
C GLU A 238 -10.86 -34.30 24.37
N GLU A 239 -9.78 -33.68 23.87
CA GLU A 239 -8.49 -34.35 23.72
C GLU A 239 -7.87 -34.74 25.07
N GLN A 240 -7.96 -33.87 26.09
CA GLN A 240 -7.46 -34.19 27.43
C GLN A 240 -8.20 -35.38 28.04
N GLN A 241 -9.53 -35.41 27.96
CA GLN A 241 -10.32 -36.56 28.43
C GLN A 241 -10.02 -37.86 27.67
N ARG A 242 -9.64 -37.77 26.39
CA ARG A 242 -9.21 -38.93 25.62
C ARG A 242 -7.85 -39.45 26.10
N GLN A 243 -6.90 -38.56 26.39
CA GLN A 243 -5.59 -38.92 26.93
C GLN A 243 -5.69 -39.50 28.34
N GLU A 244 -6.60 -38.98 29.18
CA GLU A 244 -6.84 -39.52 30.52
C GLU A 244 -7.44 -40.92 30.48
N ARG A 245 -8.40 -41.20 29.58
CA ARG A 245 -8.92 -42.56 29.37
C ARG A 245 -7.84 -43.53 28.89
N LEU A 246 -6.95 -43.08 28.01
CA LEU A 246 -5.80 -43.87 27.56
C LEU A 246 -4.80 -44.14 28.70
N ARG A 247 -4.56 -43.16 29.59
CA ARG A 247 -3.72 -43.34 30.80
C ARG A 247 -4.36 -44.29 31.81
N GLN A 248 -5.67 -44.24 32.00
CA GLN A 248 -6.39 -45.16 32.89
C GLN A 248 -6.35 -46.60 32.34
N GLN A 249 -6.53 -46.78 31.02
CA GLN A 249 -6.36 -48.10 30.39
C GLN A 249 -4.94 -48.64 30.54
N GLN A 250 -3.91 -47.79 30.42
CA GLN A 250 -2.52 -48.19 30.66
C GLN A 250 -2.21 -48.49 32.14
N GLN A 251 -2.97 -47.94 33.09
CA GLN A 251 -2.86 -48.27 34.51
C GLN A 251 -3.63 -49.55 34.89
N GLU A 252 -4.70 -49.89 34.17
CA GLU A 252 -5.43 -51.16 34.35
C GLU A 252 -4.68 -52.38 33.74
N ASP A 253 -3.78 -52.16 32.77
CA ASP A 253 -2.95 -53.21 32.14
C ASP A 253 -1.62 -53.52 32.87
N GLN A 254 -1.44 -53.09 34.14
CA GLN A 254 -0.38 -53.60 35.04
C GLN A 254 -0.94 -54.53 36.14
N PRO A 255 -1.17 -55.83 35.86
CA PRO A 255 -1.39 -56.84 36.90
C PRO A 255 -0.07 -57.26 37.58
N GLY A 256 -0.17 -57.53 38.88
CA GLY A 256 0.93 -57.61 39.85
C GLY A 256 2.00 -58.69 39.61
N GLN A 257 3.22 -58.36 40.07
CA GLN A 257 4.30 -59.32 40.31
C GLN A 257 3.91 -60.26 41.47
N PRO A 258 3.95 -61.60 41.30
CA PRO A 258 3.80 -62.54 42.41
C PRO A 258 5.10 -62.62 43.22
N GLU A 259 4.94 -62.56 44.55
CA GLU A 259 5.97 -62.85 45.55
C GLU A 259 6.55 -64.28 45.42
N GLU A 260 7.87 -64.34 45.64
CA GLU A 260 8.73 -65.42 46.11
C GLU A 260 8.20 -66.86 46.22
N ARG A 261 8.95 -67.80 45.61
CA ARG A 261 9.30 -69.07 46.28
C ARG A 261 10.76 -69.44 46.03
N GLN A 262 11.56 -69.27 47.09
CA GLN A 262 12.77 -70.04 47.37
C GLN A 262 12.41 -71.50 47.68
N ASP A 263 13.44 -72.35 47.67
CA ASP A 263 13.55 -73.69 48.28
C ASP A 263 12.99 -74.91 47.51
N LYS A 264 13.82 -75.55 46.67
CA LYS A 264 14.73 -76.67 47.04
C LYS A 264 15.33 -77.35 45.83
#